data_AF-A0A348UZE8-F1
#
_entry.id   AF-A0A348UZE8-F1
#
_cell.length_a   1.000
_cell.length_b   1.000
_cell.length_c   1.000
_cell.angle_alpha   90.00
_cell.angle_beta   90.00
_cell.angle_gamma   90.00
#
_symmetry.space_group_name_H-M   'P 1'
#
loop_
_entity.id
_entity.type
_entity.pdbx_description
1 polymer ?
#
loop_
_entity_poly.entity_id
_entity_poly.type
_entity_poly.pdbx_seq_one_letter_code
_entity_poly.pdbx_strand_id
1 'polypeptide(L)'
;MTAFDDRKVAPWSLCLLASLVLFVAAEVWSQEKTQKPPQEKAAYNVTVNAITIAVTVQDKKGRYINNLEEKDFVVYENNEKKTINYFQHDQSAPLSLTVLLDVSGSMALEN
;
A
#
# COMPACT_ATOMS: atom_id res chain seq x y z
N MET A 1 -29.13 47.88 60.58
CA MET A 1 -28.80 47.13 59.34
C MET A 1 -27.35 46.71 59.46
N THR A 2 -27.13 45.40 59.42
CA THR A 2 -25.99 44.60 59.90
C THR A 2 -24.62 45.12 59.46
N ALA A 3 -23.79 45.54 60.41
CA ALA A 3 -22.67 44.77 60.97
C ALA A 3 -21.44 44.75 60.03
N PHE A 4 -20.54 45.72 60.23
CA PHE A 4 -19.20 45.72 59.64
C PHE A 4 -18.26 45.01 60.62
N ASP A 5 -17.86 43.81 60.22
CA ASP A 5 -17.19 42.78 61.00
C ASP A 5 -15.69 43.08 61.10
N ASP A 6 -15.20 43.39 62.31
CA ASP A 6 -13.79 43.55 62.67
C ASP A 6 -13.08 42.19 62.66
N ARG A 7 -12.83 41.62 61.46
CA ARG A 7 -12.04 40.40 61.33
C ARG A 7 -10.55 40.70 61.41
N LYS A 8 -9.97 40.47 62.58
CA LYS A 8 -8.51 40.30 62.76
C LYS A 8 -8.04 39.20 61.80
N VAL A 9 -7.37 39.58 60.71
CA VAL A 9 -6.76 38.62 59.77
C VAL A 9 -5.67 37.86 60.53
N ALA A 10 -5.92 36.59 60.81
CA ALA A 10 -5.00 35.78 61.58
C ALA A 10 -3.79 35.39 60.71
N PRO A 11 -2.58 35.25 61.28
CA PRO A 11 -1.33 35.14 60.50
C PRO A 11 -1.29 33.93 59.55
N TRP A 12 -2.12 32.92 59.80
CA TRP A 12 -2.29 31.74 58.95
C TRP A 12 -3.08 32.01 57.66
N SER A 13 -3.93 33.04 57.62
CA SER A 13 -4.64 33.47 56.41
C SER A 13 -3.70 34.10 55.37
N LEU A 14 -2.62 34.75 55.81
CA LEU A 14 -1.60 35.32 54.90
C LEU A 14 -0.70 34.21 54.31
N CYS A 15 -0.35 33.20 55.11
CA CYS A 15 0.42 32.04 54.65
C CYS A 15 -0.35 31.18 53.64
N LEU A 16 -1.66 31.02 53.84
CA LEU A 16 -2.53 30.27 52.90
C LEU A 16 -2.67 30.96 51.54
N LEU A 17 -2.74 32.30 51.51
CA LEU A 17 -2.76 33.05 50.26
C LEU A 17 -1.40 32.99 49.56
N ALA A 18 -0.30 33.08 50.30
CA ALA A 18 1.05 32.96 49.74
C ALA A 18 1.31 31.55 49.15
N SER A 19 0.83 30.48 49.80
CA SER A 19 0.98 29.11 49.28
C SER A 19 0.14 28.87 48.02
N LEU A 20 -1.03 29.49 47.92
CA LEU A 20 -1.89 29.40 46.73
C LEU A 20 -1.25 30.10 45.52
N VAL A 21 -0.60 31.25 45.73
CA VAL A 21 0.12 31.97 44.67
C VAL A 21 1.36 31.19 44.19
N LEU A 22 2.08 30.55 45.10
CA LEU A 22 3.23 29.68 44.77
C LEU A 22 2.82 28.44 43.96
N PHE A 23 1.64 27.88 44.20
CA PHE A 23 1.14 26.72 43.47
C PHE A 23 0.79 27.06 42.01
N VAL A 24 0.13 28.21 41.79
CA VAL A 24 -0.22 28.68 40.43
C VAL A 24 1.03 29.04 39.61
N ALA A 25 2.06 29.62 40.23
CA ALA A 25 3.32 29.91 39.53
C ALA A 25 4.07 28.64 39.09
N ALA A 26 4.00 27.57 39.88
CA ALA A 26 4.63 26.29 39.55
C ALA A 26 3.98 25.62 38.32
N GLU A 27 2.66 25.75 38.16
CA GLU A 27 1.94 25.25 37.00
C GLU A 27 2.31 26.01 35.71
N VAL A 28 2.53 27.33 35.81
CA VAL A 28 2.92 28.19 34.68
C VAL A 28 4.34 27.88 34.19
N TRP A 29 5.27 27.54 35.08
CA TRP A 29 6.63 27.15 34.70
C TRP A 29 6.74 25.74 34.13
N SER A 30 5.74 24.88 34.32
CA SER A 30 5.74 23.52 33.79
C SER A 30 5.29 23.43 32.31
N GLN A 31 4.80 24.53 31.73
CA GLN A 31 4.42 24.59 30.32
C GLN A 31 5.50 25.20 29.42
N GLU A 32 6.72 24.70 29.50
CA GLU A 32 7.62 24.84 28.36
C GLU A 32 7.16 23.85 27.28
N LYS A 33 6.42 24.34 26.28
CA LYS A 33 5.99 23.57 25.11
C LYS A 33 7.24 23.04 24.39
N THR A 34 7.71 21.87 24.77
CA THR A 34 8.70 21.12 24.01
C THR A 34 8.04 20.71 22.70
N GLN A 35 8.23 21.51 21.65
CA GLN A 35 7.89 21.09 20.29
C GLN A 35 8.77 19.89 19.96
N LYS A 36 8.16 18.69 19.99
CA LYS A 36 8.77 17.49 19.43
C LYS A 36 9.09 17.80 17.96
N PRO A 37 10.35 17.62 17.50
CA PRO A 37 10.67 17.81 16.10
C PRO A 37 9.76 16.91 15.24
N PRO A 38 9.41 17.32 14.00
CA PRO A 38 8.61 16.49 13.11
C PRO A 38 9.25 15.11 13.00
N GLN A 39 8.56 14.08 13.50
CA GLN A 39 8.99 12.71 13.29
C GLN A 39 8.91 12.45 11.78
N GLU A 40 10.07 12.48 11.14
CA GLU A 40 10.25 12.07 9.76
C GLU A 40 9.75 10.63 9.66
N LYS A 41 8.60 10.43 9.02
CA LYS A 41 8.03 9.10 8.82
C LYS A 41 9.05 8.29 8.04
N ALA A 42 9.60 7.25 8.67
CA ALA A 42 10.55 6.35 8.04
C ALA A 42 10.00 5.90 6.66
N ALA A 43 10.73 6.23 5.60
CA ALA A 43 10.37 5.82 4.26
C ALA A 43 10.50 4.30 4.15
N TYR A 44 9.37 3.61 3.95
CA TYR A 44 9.34 2.17 3.74
C TYR A 44 9.37 1.88 2.24
N ASN A 45 10.45 1.25 1.77
CA ASN A 45 10.57 0.81 0.40
C ASN A 45 9.91 -0.58 0.27
N VAL A 46 8.84 -0.68 -0.51
CA VAL A 46 8.18 -1.96 -0.83
C VAL A 46 8.64 -2.40 -2.22
N THR A 47 9.30 -3.55 -2.31
CA THR A 47 9.59 -4.19 -3.60
C THR A 47 8.45 -5.15 -3.93
N VAL A 48 7.77 -4.90 -5.05
CA VAL A 48 6.72 -5.78 -5.58
C VAL A 48 7.32 -6.62 -6.72
N ASN A 49 7.17 -7.94 -6.66
CA ASN A 49 7.59 -8.85 -7.72
C ASN A 49 6.34 -9.41 -8.41
N ALA A 50 6.17 -9.14 -9.70
CA ALA A 50 5.07 -9.65 -10.51
C ALA A 50 5.59 -10.76 -11.43
N ILE A 51 4.90 -11.90 -11.44
CA ILE A 51 5.25 -13.07 -12.26
C ILE A 51 4.22 -13.21 -13.38
N THR A 52 4.68 -13.30 -14.62
CA THR A 52 3.84 -13.54 -15.80
C THR A 52 3.83 -15.01 -16.16
N ILE A 53 2.63 -15.58 -16.37
CA ILE A 53 2.44 -16.98 -16.76
C ILE A 53 1.78 -17.01 -18.14
N ALA A 54 2.46 -17.61 -19.12
CA ALA A 54 1.89 -17.85 -20.44
C ALA A 54 1.13 -19.17 -20.46
N VAL A 55 -0.12 -19.16 -20.93
CA VAL A 55 -1.00 -20.34 -20.94
C VAL A 55 -1.59 -20.53 -22.33
N THR A 56 -1.65 -21.78 -22.78
CA THR A 56 -2.31 -22.17 -24.03
C THR A 56 -3.27 -23.32 -23.76
N VAL A 57 -4.53 -23.18 -24.18
CA VAL A 57 -5.57 -24.17 -23.94
C VAL A 57 -6.03 -24.78 -25.27
N GLN A 58 -6.08 -26.11 -25.33
CA GLN A 58 -6.51 -26.87 -26.49
C GLN A 58 -7.61 -27.86 -26.11
N ASP A 59 -8.51 -28.15 -27.04
CA ASP A 59 -9.47 -29.24 -26.89
C ASP A 59 -8.82 -30.62 -27.11
N LYS A 60 -9.61 -31.69 -26.91
CA LYS A 60 -9.14 -33.07 -27.13
C LYS A 60 -8.71 -33.39 -28.57
N LYS A 61 -9.04 -32.52 -29.53
CA LYS A 61 -8.72 -32.64 -30.96
C LYS A 61 -7.54 -31.75 -31.36
N GLY A 62 -6.91 -31.05 -30.41
CA GLY A 62 -5.78 -30.15 -30.66
C GLY A 62 -6.19 -28.76 -31.20
N ARG A 63 -7.47 -28.40 -31.09
CA ARG A 63 -7.93 -27.06 -31.51
C ARG A 63 -7.77 -26.07 -30.37
N TYR A 64 -7.17 -24.92 -30.64
CA TYR A 64 -7.01 -23.85 -29.66
C TYR A 64 -8.36 -23.28 -29.22
N ILE A 65 -8.52 -23.09 -27.91
CA ILE A 65 -9.71 -22.47 -27.30
C ILE A 65 -9.35 -21.02 -26.97
N ASN A 66 -9.89 -20.08 -27.75
CA ASN A 66 -9.52 -18.66 -27.69
C ASN A 66 -10.58 -17.75 -27.06
N ASN A 67 -11.63 -18.30 -26.46
CA ASN A 67 -12.73 -17.54 -25.85
C ASN A 67 -12.79 -17.66 -24.33
N LEU A 68 -11.64 -17.94 -23.69
CA LEU A 68 -11.52 -18.03 -22.24
C LEU A 68 -11.31 -16.65 -21.63
N GLU A 69 -11.98 -16.43 -20.51
CA GLU A 69 -11.91 -15.22 -19.69
C GLU A 69 -11.17 -15.51 -18.38
N GLU A 70 -10.77 -14.47 -17.64
CA GLU A 70 -10.06 -14.60 -16.36
C GLU A 70 -10.77 -15.56 -15.39
N LYS A 71 -12.11 -15.54 -15.36
CA LYS A 71 -12.95 -16.39 -14.50
C LYS A 71 -12.79 -17.89 -14.73
N ASP A 72 -12.27 -18.28 -15.89
CA ASP A 72 -12.04 -19.67 -16.27
C ASP A 72 -10.71 -20.21 -15.72
N PHE A 73 -9.91 -19.35 -15.08
CA PHE A 73 -8.60 -19.69 -14.52
C PHE A 73 -8.58 -19.55 -13.00
N VAL A 74 -7.83 -20.45 -12.36
CA VAL A 74 -7.48 -20.34 -10.94
C VAL A 74 -5.99 -20.64 -10.80
N VAL A 75 -5.25 -19.70 -10.20
CA VAL A 75 -3.82 -19.86 -9.94
C VAL A 75 -3.63 -20.30 -8.49
N TYR A 76 -2.80 -21.31 -8.30
CA TYR A 76 -2.36 -21.78 -6.99
C TYR A 76 -0.84 -21.70 -6.90
N GLU A 77 -0.33 -21.30 -5.74
CA GLU A 77 1.08 -21.38 -5.38
C GLU A 77 1.16 -22.03 -4.00
N ASN A 78 1.93 -23.11 -3.88
CA ASN A 78 2.06 -23.86 -2.62
C ASN A 78 0.71 -24.24 -1.99
N ASN A 79 -0.24 -24.70 -2.82
CA ASN A 79 -1.62 -25.04 -2.43
C ASN A 79 -2.49 -23.87 -1.96
N GLU A 80 -2.02 -22.63 -2.02
CA GLU A 80 -2.81 -21.44 -1.74
C GLU A 80 -3.31 -20.79 -3.04
N LYS A 81 -4.60 -20.43 -3.07
CA LYS A 81 -5.17 -19.69 -4.19
C LYS A 81 -4.58 -18.28 -4.25
N LYS A 82 -4.09 -17.88 -5.42
CA LYS A 82 -3.56 -16.54 -5.68
C LYS A 82 -4.53 -15.76 -6.58
N THR A 83 -4.60 -14.46 -6.32
CA THR A 83 -5.40 -13.52 -7.12
C THR A 83 -4.64 -13.22 -8.42
N ILE A 84 -5.36 -13.24 -9.54
CA ILE A 84 -4.85 -12.79 -10.83
C ILE A 84 -4.96 -11.26 -10.85
N ASN A 85 -3.83 -10.55 -10.87
CA ASN A 85 -3.82 -9.09 -10.87
C ASN A 85 -3.92 -8.51 -12.30
N TYR A 86 -3.41 -9.26 -13.28
CA TYR A 86 -3.38 -8.87 -14.68
C TYR A 86 -3.72 -10.09 -15.54
N PHE A 87 -4.77 -9.96 -16.34
CA PHE A 87 -5.15 -10.95 -17.34
C PHE A 87 -5.08 -10.31 -18.73
N GLN A 88 -4.35 -10.93 -19.64
CA GLN A 88 -4.25 -10.49 -21.02
C GLN A 88 -4.51 -11.65 -21.96
N HIS A 89 -5.47 -11.45 -22.85
CA HIS A 89 -5.71 -12.31 -23.99
C HIS A 89 -5.16 -11.60 -25.22
N ASP A 90 -3.93 -11.92 -25.62
CA ASP A 90 -3.31 -11.28 -26.77
C ASP A 90 -3.78 -11.92 -28.08
N GLN A 91 -4.82 -11.34 -28.69
CA GLN A 91 -5.31 -11.73 -30.02
C GLN A 91 -4.48 -11.13 -31.17
N SER A 92 -3.58 -10.21 -30.85
CA SER A 92 -2.80 -9.41 -31.80
C SER A 92 -1.32 -9.79 -31.83
N ALA A 93 -0.94 -10.88 -31.16
CA ALA A 93 0.44 -11.32 -31.09
C ALA A 93 1.03 -11.46 -32.51
N PRO A 94 2.23 -10.91 -32.77
CA PRO A 94 2.82 -10.93 -34.10
C PRO A 94 3.10 -12.37 -34.54
N LEU A 95 2.59 -12.74 -35.73
CA LEU A 95 2.87 -14.04 -36.35
C LEU A 95 4.28 -14.03 -36.95
N SER A 96 5.15 -14.89 -36.42
CA SER A 96 6.45 -15.18 -37.02
C SER A 96 6.32 -16.37 -37.98
N LEU A 97 6.43 -16.11 -39.29
CA LEU A 97 6.43 -17.14 -40.32
C LEU A 97 7.85 -17.32 -40.89
N THR A 98 8.34 -18.56 -40.90
CA THR A 98 9.59 -18.91 -41.59
C THR A 98 9.25 -19.73 -42.83
N VAL A 99 9.60 -19.21 -44.01
CA VAL A 99 9.46 -19.91 -45.29
C VAL A 99 10.81 -20.47 -45.68
N LEU A 100 10.87 -21.79 -45.87
CA LEU A 100 12.04 -22.46 -46.45
C LEU A 100 11.73 -22.76 -47.90
N LEU A 101 12.54 -22.20 -48.80
CA LEU A 101 12.42 -22.40 -50.25
C LEU A 101 13.53 -23.34 -50.68
N ASP A 102 13.15 -24.47 -51.28
CA ASP A 102 14.10 -25.31 -52.02
C ASP A 102 14.30 -24.71 -53.42
N VAL A 103 15.56 -24.53 -53.81
CA VAL A 103 15.98 -24.03 -55.13
C VAL A 103 16.79 -25.08 -55.90
N SER A 104 16.67 -26.35 -55.52
CA SER A 104 17.28 -27.45 -56.25
C SER A 104 16.70 -27.58 -57.68
N GLY A 105 17.45 -28.19 -58.59
CA GLY A 105 17.09 -28.27 -60.00
C GLY A 105 15.76 -29.00 -60.30
N SER A 106 15.24 -29.80 -59.35
CA SER A 106 13.91 -30.42 -59.46
C SER A 106 12.76 -29.42 -59.24
N MET A 107 13.04 -28.26 -58.63
CA MET A 107 12.07 -27.18 -58.44
C MET A 107 12.05 -26.20 -59.61
N ALA A 108 12.82 -26.45 -60.67
CA ALA A 108 12.82 -25.64 -61.88
C ALA A 108 11.46 -25.74 -62.58
N LEU A 109 10.90 -24.59 -62.95
CA LEU A 109 9.73 -24.53 -63.83
C LEU A 109 10.17 -24.93 -65.24
N GLU A 110 9.64 -26.05 -65.74
CA GLU A 110 9.77 -26.43 -67.14
C GLU A 110 8.81 -25.57 -67.96
N ASN A 111 9.35 -24.79 -68.91
CA ASN A 111 8.62 -23.91 -69.83
C ASN A 111 8.44 -24.59 -71.18
#